data_AF-O67453-F1
#
_entry.id   AF-O67453-F1
#
_cell.length_a   1.000
_cell.length_b   1.000
_cell.length_c   1.000
_cell.angle_alpha   90.00
_cell.angle_beta   90.00
_cell.angle_gamma   90.00
#
_symmetry.space_group_name_H-M   'P 1'
#
loop_
_entity.id
_entity.type
_entity.pdbx_description
1 polymer ?
#
loop_
_entity_poly.entity_id
_entity_poly.type
_entity_poly.pdbx_seq_one_letter_code
_entity_poly.pdbx_strand_id
1 'polypeptide(L)'
;MMLKSLTMENVKVVTGEIEKLRERIEKVKETLDLIPKEIEELERELERVRQEIAKKEDELIAVAREIRHKEHEFTEVKQKIAYHRKYLERADSPREYERLLQERQKLIERAYKLSEEIYELRRKYEALREEEEKLHQKEDEIEEKIHKLKKEYRALLNELKGLIEELNRKAREIIEKYGL
;
A
#
# COMPACT_ATOMS: atom_id res chain seq x y z
N MET A 1 59.58 -8.35 39.33
CA MET A 1 58.25 -8.99 39.28
C MET A 1 57.13 -8.00 38.95
N MET A 2 57.05 -6.82 39.59
CA MET A 2 55.97 -5.84 39.34
C MET A 2 55.81 -5.40 37.87
N LEU A 3 56.90 -5.16 37.13
CA LEU A 3 56.80 -4.78 35.70
C LEU A 3 56.09 -5.85 34.84
N LYS A 4 56.37 -7.13 35.08
CA LYS A 4 55.69 -8.23 34.37
C LYS A 4 54.20 -8.35 34.74
N SER A 5 53.83 -8.08 35.99
CA SER A 5 52.41 -8.13 36.39
C SER A 5 51.63 -6.96 35.80
N LEU A 6 52.19 -5.74 35.79
CA LEU A 6 51.58 -4.58 35.13
C LEU A 6 51.42 -4.79 33.62
N THR A 7 52.38 -5.42 32.94
CA THR A 7 52.23 -5.73 31.51
C THR A 7 51.12 -6.75 31.28
N MET A 8 51.03 -7.80 32.08
CA MET A 8 49.96 -8.82 31.95
C MET A 8 48.57 -8.24 32.21
N GLU A 9 48.42 -7.39 33.22
CA GLU A 9 47.13 -6.80 33.55
C GLU A 9 46.62 -5.89 32.42
N ASN A 10 47.51 -5.06 31.86
CA ASN A 10 47.17 -4.21 30.73
C ASN A 10 46.80 -5.02 29.47
N VAL A 11 47.53 -6.12 29.17
CA VAL A 11 47.17 -7.01 28.05
C VAL A 11 45.77 -7.58 28.26
N LYS A 12 45.43 -8.05 29.47
CA LYS A 12 44.09 -8.58 29.77
C LYS A 12 42.99 -7.55 29.54
N VAL A 13 43.20 -6.30 29.96
CA VAL A 13 42.21 -5.22 29.76
C VAL A 13 41.96 -4.98 28.28
N VAL A 14 43.01 -4.79 27.47
CA VAL A 14 42.84 -4.53 26.04
C VAL A 14 42.26 -5.75 25.31
N THR A 15 42.66 -6.98 25.69
CA THR A 15 42.04 -8.20 25.16
C THR A 15 40.54 -8.24 25.47
N GLY A 16 40.13 -7.91 26.69
CA GLY A 16 38.71 -7.86 27.05
C GLY A 16 37.93 -6.78 26.30
N GLU A 17 38.54 -5.63 25.99
CA GLU A 17 37.94 -4.61 25.13
C GLU A 17 37.80 -5.08 23.67
N ILE A 18 38.82 -5.76 23.16
CA ILE A 18 38.80 -6.39 21.82
C ILE A 18 37.68 -7.42 21.73
N GLU A 19 37.50 -8.26 22.76
CA GLU A 19 36.42 -9.24 22.81
C GLU A 19 35.04 -8.57 22.78
N LYS A 20 34.84 -7.52 23.57
CA LYS A 20 33.58 -6.74 23.56
C LYS A 20 33.30 -6.08 22.20
N LEU A 21 34.33 -5.52 21.56
CA LEU A 21 34.20 -4.94 20.23
C LEU A 21 33.84 -6.01 19.20
N ARG A 22 34.47 -7.18 19.25
CA ARG A 22 34.12 -8.32 18.38
C ARG A 22 32.68 -8.76 18.58
N GLU A 23 32.23 -8.90 19.82
CA GLU A 23 30.84 -9.27 20.12
C GLU A 23 29.85 -8.24 19.56
N ARG A 24 30.14 -6.94 19.71
CA ARG A 24 29.30 -5.88 19.15
C ARG A 24 29.30 -5.89 17.62
N ILE A 25 30.47 -6.08 16.99
CA ILE A 25 30.59 -6.22 15.54
C ILE A 25 29.74 -7.38 15.03
N GLU A 26 29.77 -8.52 15.70
CA GLU A 26 28.99 -9.70 15.32
C GLU A 26 27.49 -9.40 15.39
N LYS A 27 27.01 -8.78 16.49
CA LYS A 27 25.60 -8.36 16.61
C LYS A 27 25.16 -7.38 15.52
N VAL A 28 26.00 -6.39 15.21
CA VAL A 28 25.69 -5.42 14.14
C VAL A 28 25.63 -6.11 12.77
N LYS A 29 26.53 -7.06 12.49
CA LYS A 29 26.49 -7.86 11.26
C LYS A 29 25.23 -8.72 11.17
N GLU A 30 24.84 -9.37 12.25
CA GLU A 30 23.60 -10.16 12.30
C GLU A 30 22.38 -9.30 11.94
N THR A 31 22.26 -8.10 12.51
CA THR A 31 21.17 -7.18 12.16
C THR A 31 21.27 -6.70 10.71
N LEU A 32 22.47 -6.40 10.22
CA LEU A 32 22.71 -6.02 8.82
C LEU A 32 22.34 -7.14 7.84
N ASP A 33 22.45 -8.42 8.22
CA ASP A 33 22.06 -9.54 7.36
C ASP A 33 20.55 -9.77 7.31
N LEU A 34 19.80 -9.25 8.30
CA LEU A 34 18.34 -9.39 8.39
C LEU A 34 17.61 -8.26 7.66
N ILE A 35 18.05 -7.01 7.81
CA ILE A 35 17.35 -5.85 7.23
C ILE A 35 17.11 -5.97 5.71
N PRO A 36 18.09 -6.40 4.88
CA PRO A 36 17.86 -6.56 3.45
C PRO A 36 16.75 -7.56 3.11
N LYS A 37 16.61 -8.64 3.90
CA LYS A 37 15.56 -9.65 3.71
C LYS A 37 14.19 -9.06 4.05
N GLU A 38 14.11 -8.31 5.14
CA GLU A 38 12.88 -7.63 5.54
C GLU A 38 12.46 -6.58 4.51
N ILE A 39 13.42 -5.80 3.97
CA ILE A 39 13.16 -4.87 2.85
C ILE A 39 12.64 -5.64 1.63
N GLU A 40 13.23 -6.77 1.26
CA GLU A 40 12.80 -7.57 0.11
C GLU A 40 11.38 -8.12 0.30
N GLU A 41 11.02 -8.53 1.52
CA GLU A 41 9.66 -8.96 1.86
C GLU A 41 8.65 -7.82 1.75
N LEU A 42 8.98 -6.64 2.28
CA LEU A 42 8.15 -5.45 2.17
C LEU A 42 8.02 -4.98 0.71
N GLU A 43 9.09 -5.03 -0.09
CA GLU A 43 9.04 -4.68 -1.52
C GLU A 43 8.14 -5.64 -2.31
N ARG A 44 8.14 -6.94 -1.96
CA ARG A 44 7.19 -7.91 -2.52
C ARG A 44 5.76 -7.64 -2.09
N GLU A 45 5.53 -7.25 -0.84
CA GLU A 45 4.20 -6.88 -0.36
C GLU A 45 3.69 -5.61 -1.07
N LEU A 46 4.55 -4.60 -1.20
CA LEU A 46 4.27 -3.34 -1.89
C LEU A 46 3.83 -3.58 -3.33
N GLU A 47 4.54 -4.45 -4.06
CA GLU A 47 4.17 -4.81 -5.43
C GLU A 47 2.77 -5.46 -5.50
N ARG A 48 2.42 -6.32 -4.54
CA ARG A 48 1.07 -6.91 -4.48
C ARG A 48 0.00 -5.86 -4.22
N VAL A 49 0.24 -4.94 -3.29
CA VAL A 49 -0.69 -3.85 -2.98
C VAL A 49 -0.91 -2.97 -4.21
N ARG A 50 0.15 -2.59 -4.92
CA ARG A 50 0.05 -1.81 -6.17
C ARG A 50 -0.75 -2.52 -7.26
N GLN A 51 -0.56 -3.83 -7.39
CA GLN A 51 -1.36 -4.63 -8.33
C GLN A 51 -2.83 -4.70 -7.92
N GLU A 52 -3.14 -4.72 -6.63
CA GLU A 52 -4.51 -4.65 -6.14
C GLU A 52 -5.15 -3.27 -6.38
N ILE A 53 -4.41 -2.19 -6.15
CA ILE A 53 -4.84 -0.82 -6.47
C ILE A 53 -5.19 -0.70 -7.95
N ALA A 54 -4.29 -1.11 -8.85
CA ALA A 54 -4.55 -1.04 -10.30
C ALA A 54 -5.81 -1.81 -10.72
N LYS A 55 -6.08 -2.98 -10.10
CA LYS A 55 -7.32 -3.72 -10.34
C LYS A 55 -8.54 -2.96 -9.84
N LYS A 56 -8.45 -2.30 -8.69
CA LYS A 56 -9.56 -1.51 -8.13
C LYS A 56 -9.84 -0.26 -8.95
N GLU A 57 -8.81 0.41 -9.45
CA GLU A 57 -8.94 1.52 -10.40
C GLU A 57 -9.69 1.07 -11.68
N ASP A 58 -9.30 -0.08 -12.26
CA ASP A 58 -9.98 -0.65 -13.42
C ASP A 58 -11.45 -0.99 -13.13
N GLU A 59 -11.75 -1.58 -11.96
CA GLU A 59 -13.11 -1.86 -11.50
C GLU A 59 -13.94 -0.58 -11.33
N LEU A 60 -13.37 0.47 -10.73
CA LEU A 60 -14.01 1.77 -10.56
C LEU A 60 -14.34 2.42 -11.91
N ILE A 61 -13.39 2.40 -12.85
CA ILE A 61 -13.60 2.92 -14.21
C ILE A 61 -14.74 2.15 -14.90
N ALA A 62 -14.78 0.82 -14.76
CA ALA A 62 -15.83 -0.01 -15.34
C ALA A 62 -17.21 0.34 -14.75
N VAL A 63 -17.32 0.41 -13.42
CA VAL A 63 -18.57 0.78 -12.73
C VAL A 63 -19.02 2.20 -13.09
N ALA A 64 -18.10 3.17 -13.15
CA ALA A 64 -18.42 4.54 -13.55
C ALA A 64 -18.92 4.64 -15.01
N ARG A 65 -18.39 3.80 -15.92
CA ARG A 65 -18.92 3.69 -17.29
C ARG A 65 -20.32 3.11 -17.30
N GLU A 66 -20.58 2.07 -16.51
CA GLU A 66 -21.89 1.45 -16.41
C GLU A 66 -22.95 2.41 -15.83
N ILE A 67 -22.61 3.15 -14.78
CA ILE A 67 -23.47 4.20 -14.21
C ILE A 67 -23.87 5.20 -15.30
N ARG A 68 -22.90 5.75 -16.04
CA ARG A 68 -23.17 6.72 -17.12
C ARG A 68 -24.07 6.15 -18.22
N HIS A 69 -23.84 4.89 -18.60
CA HIS A 69 -24.68 4.22 -19.58
C HIS A 69 -26.13 4.10 -19.09
N LYS A 70 -26.33 3.68 -17.84
CA LYS A 70 -27.64 3.54 -17.22
C LYS A 70 -28.35 4.88 -17.01
N GLU A 71 -27.61 5.93 -16.62
CA GLU A 71 -28.15 7.30 -16.52
C GLU A 71 -28.65 7.83 -17.86
N HIS A 72 -27.91 7.53 -18.94
CA HIS A 72 -28.32 7.88 -20.29
C HIS A 72 -29.62 7.15 -20.67
N GLU A 73 -29.67 5.83 -20.48
CA GLU A 73 -30.87 5.03 -20.73
C GLU A 73 -32.07 5.53 -19.91
N PHE A 74 -31.86 5.86 -18.64
CA PHE A 74 -32.89 6.40 -17.76
C PHE A 74 -33.42 7.75 -18.25
N THR A 75 -32.53 8.61 -18.77
CA THR A 75 -32.91 9.89 -19.38
C THR A 75 -33.77 9.69 -20.62
N GLU A 76 -33.39 8.77 -21.50
CA GLU A 76 -34.18 8.44 -22.69
C GLU A 76 -35.58 7.91 -22.33
N VAL A 77 -35.67 7.02 -21.33
CA VAL A 77 -36.95 6.49 -20.85
C VAL A 77 -37.81 7.60 -20.26
N LYS A 78 -37.24 8.51 -19.46
CA LYS A 78 -37.95 9.69 -18.93
C LYS A 78 -38.50 10.58 -20.04
N GLN A 79 -37.71 10.83 -21.09
CA GLN A 79 -38.16 11.59 -22.25
C GLN A 79 -39.34 10.89 -22.94
N LYS A 80 -39.25 9.58 -23.18
CA LYS A 80 -40.35 8.80 -23.75
C LYS A 80 -41.62 8.90 -22.91
N ILE A 81 -41.54 8.78 -21.58
CA ILE A 81 -42.69 8.96 -20.67
C ILE A 81 -43.31 10.37 -20.83
N ALA A 82 -42.47 11.40 -20.95
CA ALA A 82 -42.94 12.78 -21.14
C ALA A 82 -43.64 12.96 -22.50
N TYR A 83 -43.15 12.33 -23.57
CA TYR A 83 -43.83 12.33 -24.88
C TYR A 83 -45.15 11.56 -24.84
N HIS A 84 -45.22 10.43 -24.13
CA HIS A 84 -46.47 9.67 -23.95
C HIS A 84 -47.58 10.50 -23.31
N ARG A 85 -47.26 11.45 -22.42
CA ARG A 85 -48.26 12.38 -21.88
C ARG A 85 -48.94 13.18 -23.00
N LYS A 86 -48.16 13.68 -23.96
CA LYS A 86 -48.67 14.45 -25.11
C LYS A 86 -49.46 13.58 -26.08
N TYR A 87 -49.07 12.32 -26.27
CA TYR A 87 -49.83 11.38 -27.09
C TYR A 87 -51.18 11.03 -26.46
N LEU A 88 -51.22 10.82 -25.14
CA LEU A 88 -52.47 10.55 -24.41
C LEU A 88 -53.47 11.71 -24.52
N GLU A 89 -53.00 12.96 -24.50
CA GLU A 89 -53.84 14.16 -24.69
C GLU A 89 -54.44 14.25 -26.10
N ARG A 90 -53.90 13.52 -27.08
CA ARG A 90 -54.30 13.54 -28.50
C ARG A 90 -54.88 12.22 -28.98
N ALA A 91 -55.14 11.27 -28.09
CA ALA A 91 -55.66 9.96 -28.49
C ALA A 91 -57.09 10.12 -29.04
N ASP A 92 -57.33 9.63 -30.25
CA ASP A 92 -58.59 9.82 -30.97
C ASP A 92 -59.63 8.73 -30.65
N SER A 93 -59.23 7.70 -29.90
CA SER A 93 -60.12 6.62 -29.49
C SER A 93 -59.79 6.05 -28.10
N PRO A 94 -60.78 5.49 -27.38
CA PRO A 94 -60.54 4.82 -26.10
C PRO A 94 -59.51 3.68 -26.19
N ARG A 95 -59.49 2.94 -27.31
CA ARG A 95 -58.55 1.82 -27.51
C ARG A 95 -57.10 2.30 -27.66
N GLU A 96 -56.89 3.38 -28.41
CA GLU A 96 -55.56 3.99 -28.54
C GLU A 96 -55.09 4.55 -27.20
N TYR A 97 -55.98 5.24 -26.49
CA TYR A 97 -55.71 5.77 -25.16
C TYR A 97 -55.28 4.65 -24.19
N GLU A 98 -56.01 3.54 -24.15
CA GLU A 98 -55.69 2.38 -23.31
C GLU A 98 -54.33 1.76 -23.67
N ARG A 99 -54.03 1.60 -24.96
CA ARG A 99 -52.72 1.12 -25.41
C ARG A 99 -51.58 2.06 -24.98
N LEU A 100 -51.75 3.36 -25.18
CA LEU A 100 -50.75 4.36 -24.78
C LEU A 100 -50.54 4.38 -23.25
N LEU A 101 -51.60 4.14 -22.46
CA LEU A 101 -51.48 4.00 -21.01
C LEU A 101 -50.65 2.78 -20.62
N GLN A 102 -50.87 1.63 -21.27
CA GLN A 102 -50.10 0.41 -21.02
C GLN A 102 -48.62 0.58 -21.41
N GLU A 103 -48.34 1.20 -22.55
CA GLU A 103 -46.96 1.50 -22.98
C GLU A 103 -46.27 2.45 -22.00
N ARG A 104 -46.99 3.50 -21.55
CA ARG A 104 -46.50 4.44 -20.53
C ARG A 104 -46.20 3.73 -19.21
N GLN A 105 -47.05 2.80 -18.78
CA GLN A 105 -46.86 2.04 -17.56
C GLN A 105 -45.59 1.18 -17.61
N LYS A 106 -45.35 0.47 -18.73
CA LYS A 106 -44.11 -0.30 -18.93
C LYS A 106 -42.85 0.58 -18.90
N LEU A 107 -42.93 1.78 -19.47
CA LEU A 107 -41.82 2.73 -19.41
C LEU A 107 -41.56 3.21 -17.98
N ILE A 108 -42.62 3.45 -17.19
CA ILE A 108 -42.50 3.82 -15.76
C ILE A 108 -41.83 2.71 -14.97
N GLU A 109 -42.25 1.46 -15.15
CA GLU A 109 -41.64 0.29 -14.50
C GLU A 109 -40.15 0.15 -14.88
N ARG A 110 -39.81 0.32 -16.16
CA ARG A 110 -38.41 0.33 -16.61
C ARG A 110 -37.62 1.47 -15.96
N ALA A 111 -38.21 2.66 -15.83
CA ALA A 111 -37.55 3.78 -15.17
C ALA A 111 -37.25 3.47 -13.69
N TYR A 112 -38.20 2.87 -12.97
CA TYR A 112 -37.97 2.45 -11.59
C TYR A 112 -36.82 1.43 -11.49
N LYS A 113 -36.81 0.41 -12.34
CA LYS A 113 -35.74 -0.59 -12.38
C LYS A 113 -34.36 0.04 -12.67
N LEU A 114 -34.28 0.93 -13.66
CA LEU A 114 -33.03 1.63 -13.97
C LEU A 114 -32.57 2.51 -12.80
N SER A 115 -33.49 3.18 -12.12
CA SER A 115 -33.17 3.98 -10.94
C SER A 115 -32.58 3.14 -9.81
N GLU A 116 -33.10 1.92 -9.60
CA GLU A 116 -32.60 0.97 -8.62
C GLU A 116 -31.20 0.43 -9.02
N GLU A 117 -31.03 0.04 -10.29
CA GLU A 117 -29.73 -0.40 -10.81
C GLU A 117 -28.66 0.69 -10.66
N ILE A 118 -28.97 1.95 -10.99
CA ILE A 118 -28.06 3.09 -10.81
C ILE A 118 -27.72 3.27 -9.33
N TYR A 119 -28.69 3.14 -8.43
CA TYR A 119 -28.47 3.27 -6.99
C TYR A 119 -27.50 2.20 -6.47
N GLU A 120 -27.69 0.93 -6.83
CA GLU A 120 -26.80 -0.16 -6.42
C GLU A 120 -25.40 -0.01 -7.04
N LEU A 121 -25.28 0.42 -8.30
CA LEU A 121 -23.98 0.70 -8.91
C LEU A 121 -23.22 1.82 -8.18
N ARG A 122 -23.91 2.87 -7.72
CA ARG A 122 -23.28 3.94 -6.92
C ARG A 122 -22.80 3.43 -5.57
N ARG A 123 -23.58 2.58 -4.91
CA ARG A 123 -23.15 1.94 -3.65
C ARG A 123 -21.91 1.08 -3.86
N LYS A 124 -21.89 0.30 -4.94
CA LYS A 124 -20.71 -0.49 -5.33
C LYS A 124 -19.50 0.41 -5.61
N TYR A 125 -19.70 1.51 -6.33
CA TYR A 125 -18.64 2.47 -6.62
C TYR A 125 -18.03 3.04 -5.34
N GLU A 126 -18.87 3.47 -4.39
CA GLU A 126 -18.36 4.03 -3.13
C GLU A 126 -17.61 2.98 -2.29
N ALA A 127 -18.12 1.74 -2.23
CA ALA A 127 -17.43 0.65 -1.54
C ALA A 127 -16.05 0.35 -2.16
N LEU A 128 -15.96 0.30 -3.50
CA LEU A 128 -14.68 0.11 -4.20
C LEU A 128 -13.70 1.24 -3.93
N ARG A 129 -14.19 2.48 -3.87
CA ARG A 129 -13.38 3.66 -3.58
C ARG A 129 -12.83 3.63 -2.15
N GLU A 130 -13.64 3.20 -1.18
CA GLU A 130 -13.18 3.01 0.20
C GLU A 130 -12.13 1.90 0.32
N GLU A 131 -12.24 0.84 -0.48
CA GLU A 131 -11.24 -0.23 -0.56
C GLU A 131 -9.92 0.26 -1.17
N GLU A 132 -9.99 1.00 -2.27
CA GLU A 132 -8.83 1.63 -2.93
C GLU A 132 -8.08 2.58 -1.98
N GLU A 133 -8.80 3.44 -1.25
CA GLU A 133 -8.22 4.36 -0.27
C GLU A 133 -7.46 3.62 0.83
N LYS A 134 -8.01 2.50 1.34
CA LYS A 134 -7.31 1.67 2.34
C LYS A 134 -6.05 1.03 1.77
N LEU A 135 -6.05 0.67 0.49
CA LEU A 135 -4.86 0.13 -0.16
C LEU A 135 -3.78 1.19 -0.33
N HIS A 136 -4.12 2.43 -0.69
CA HIS A 136 -3.16 3.54 -0.74
C HIS A 136 -2.56 3.84 0.65
N GLN A 137 -3.37 3.82 1.70
CA GLN A 137 -2.85 3.98 3.07
C GLN A 137 -1.85 2.87 3.42
N LYS A 138 -2.16 1.62 3.01
CA LYS A 138 -1.25 0.49 3.20
C LYS A 138 0.04 0.62 2.38
N GLU A 139 -0.06 1.12 1.15
CA GLU A 139 1.09 1.43 0.29
C GLU A 139 2.03 2.42 1.00
N ASP A 140 1.51 3.55 1.46
CA ASP A 140 2.26 4.59 2.18
C ASP A 140 2.94 4.03 3.44
N GLU A 141 2.24 3.21 4.22
CA GLU A 141 2.79 2.58 5.42
C GLU A 141 3.98 1.64 5.10
N ILE A 142 3.88 0.86 4.03
CA ILE A 142 4.95 -0.05 3.61
C ILE A 142 6.15 0.76 3.11
N GLU A 143 5.92 1.80 2.30
CA GLU A 143 6.99 2.68 1.82
C GLU A 143 7.72 3.36 2.98
N GLU A 144 6.99 3.83 4.00
CA GLU A 144 7.59 4.44 5.18
C GLU A 144 8.46 3.43 5.97
N LYS A 145 7.99 2.18 6.14
CA LYS A 145 8.76 1.11 6.77
C LYS A 145 10.04 0.82 5.99
N ILE A 146 9.95 0.67 4.68
CA ILE A 146 11.12 0.47 3.81
C ILE A 146 12.11 1.64 3.94
N HIS A 147 11.61 2.88 3.98
CA HIS A 147 12.45 4.05 4.16
C HIS A 147 13.18 4.05 5.50
N LYS A 148 12.48 3.73 6.60
CA LYS A 148 13.06 3.61 7.95
C LYS A 148 14.14 2.53 8.00
N LEU A 149 13.87 1.34 7.47
CA LEU A 149 14.85 0.24 7.40
C LEU A 149 16.07 0.62 6.56
N LYS A 150 15.89 1.27 5.41
CA LYS A 150 17.01 1.75 4.58
C LYS A 150 17.87 2.78 5.32
N LYS A 151 17.27 3.62 6.16
CA LYS A 151 18.00 4.59 6.99
C LYS A 151 18.77 3.89 8.12
N GLU A 152 18.12 2.95 8.80
CA GLU A 152 18.73 2.13 9.85
C GLU A 152 19.92 1.33 9.32
N TYR A 153 19.76 0.65 8.17
CA TYR A 153 20.81 -0.10 7.50
C TYR A 153 22.06 0.75 7.26
N ARG A 154 21.89 1.99 6.76
CA ARG A 154 23.02 2.91 6.56
C ARG A 154 23.67 3.32 7.88
N ALA A 155 22.89 3.54 8.93
CA ALA A 155 23.42 3.89 10.24
C ALA A 155 24.27 2.74 10.80
N LEU A 156 23.78 1.50 10.71
CA LEU A 156 24.48 0.30 11.15
C LEU A 156 25.74 0.02 10.32
N LEU A 157 25.74 0.27 9.01
CA LEU A 157 26.95 0.16 8.20
C LEU A 157 28.04 1.15 8.66
N ASN A 158 27.65 2.38 8.99
CA ASN A 158 28.58 3.38 9.52
C ASN A 158 29.09 3.00 10.90
N GLU A 159 28.23 2.48 11.77
CA GLU A 159 28.62 1.96 13.08
C GLU A 159 29.61 0.80 12.94
N LEU A 160 29.31 -0.18 12.09
CA LEU A 160 30.17 -1.33 11.82
C LEU A 160 31.56 -0.88 11.36
N LYS A 161 31.62 0.08 10.44
CA LYS A 161 32.88 0.67 9.97
C LYS A 161 33.67 1.27 11.14
N GLY A 162 33.02 2.08 11.97
CA GLY A 162 33.66 2.69 13.15
C GLY A 162 34.19 1.65 14.14
N LEU A 163 33.42 0.60 14.42
CA LEU A 163 33.82 -0.49 15.31
C LEU A 163 35.02 -1.28 14.76
N ILE A 164 35.05 -1.55 13.46
CA ILE A 164 36.19 -2.22 12.80
C ILE A 164 37.45 -1.35 12.88
N GLU A 165 37.32 -0.05 12.64
CA GLU A 165 38.44 0.90 12.78
C GLU A 165 38.98 0.96 14.21
N GLU A 166 38.09 0.95 15.21
CA GLU A 166 38.46 0.92 16.63
C GLU A 166 39.15 -0.40 17.00
N LEU A 167 38.60 -1.54 16.56
CA LEU A 167 39.18 -2.86 16.77
C LEU A 167 40.59 -2.94 16.18
N ASN A 168 40.78 -2.46 14.96
CA ASN A 168 42.08 -2.44 14.29
C ASN A 168 43.08 -1.50 14.96
N ARG A 169 42.60 -0.43 15.60
CA ARG A 169 43.45 0.49 16.39
C ARG A 169 43.94 -0.21 17.65
N LYS A 170 43.03 -0.81 18.43
CA LYS A 170 43.39 -1.55 19.66
C LYS A 170 44.32 -2.74 19.36
N ALA A 171 44.07 -3.47 18.27
CA ALA A 171 44.96 -4.55 17.86
C ALA A 171 46.39 -4.06 17.56
N ARG A 172 46.54 -2.93 16.87
CA ARG A 172 47.84 -2.30 16.61
C ARG A 172 48.51 -1.82 17.90
N GLU A 173 47.76 -1.20 18.82
CA GLU A 173 48.30 -0.77 20.12
C GLU A 173 48.89 -1.95 20.91
N ILE A 174 48.27 -3.14 20.85
CA ILE A 174 48.83 -4.35 21.48
C ILE A 174 50.13 -4.76 20.79
N ILE A 175 50.13 -4.87 19.46
CA ILE A 175 51.30 -5.27 18.67
C ILE A 175 52.49 -4.34 18.96
N GLU A 176 52.26 -3.02 18.90
CA GLU A 176 53.31 -2.02 19.11
C GLU A 176 53.81 -1.98 20.57
N LYS A 177 52.92 -2.11 21.55
CA LYS A 177 53.28 -2.00 22.97
C LYS A 177 53.93 -3.25 23.54
N TYR A 178 53.61 -4.42 22.99
CA TYR A 178 54.05 -5.71 23.51
C TYR A 178 54.95 -6.51 22.56
N GLY A 179 55.17 -6.04 21.33
CA GLY A 179 56.08 -6.67 20.37
C GLY A 179 55.62 -8.07 19.92
N LEU A 180 54.30 -8.28 19.84
CA LEU A 180 53.68 -9.48 19.28
C LEU A 180 53.54 -9.34 17.76
#